data_AF-A0A6J4Y894-F1
#
_entry.id   AF-A0A6J4Y894-F1
#
_cell.length_a   1.000
_cell.length_b   1.000
_cell.length_c   1.000
_cell.angle_alpha   90.00
_cell.angle_beta   90.00
_cell.angle_gamma   90.00
#
_symmetry.space_group_name_H-M   'P 1'
#
loop_
_entity.id
_entity.type
_entity.pdbx_description
1 polymer ?
#
loop_
_entity_poly.entity_id
_entity_poly.type
_entity_poly.pdbx_seq_one_letter_code
_entity_poly.pdbx_strand_id
1 'polypeptide(L)'
;MISSYYRDKWSTLKTQIITPHDFARLAQQIAYSFMDAYLKDCHYEESYIDLLCEMTTFTENSDLSGMAARALFGIIIESLCDDFEDLQTDTYNRVMSQIISYCRKLQGAKKLDRCLQDFQIYSRDDLLTRIARIREDGKILSRQRNVAKILLLSRVTIGADVVITSIIIQRLAKLFPAAELVLIGGDKLDEIYGGNPNIRLSRVAYNRQGGLLGRLASWQSVLNIIDRELAACPLANTILIDPDSRLSQLGVLPIIDPDHYFFFDSRSAVSFSDNLSMAQLTNAWLDKITGEKEFCHSMVWPLPSNLQKAAQLRAKLKGNGARRVITLNFGVGGNPRKKVGRRLEQDLVLNLLQEPGTVILLDKGFGDKELRSTNALLAGIEDGGFAVQHAAFGEAPDSNLNQGVIGLQTRIGEIAALIANSDEYIGYDSACQHIAAALKIPCLTIFAGSNNMRFIRRWSAFGSNTSRIVHVDTLSDRSAIDVEGIITRVMNERRAEAGR
;
A
#
# COMPACT_ATOMS: atom_id res chain seq x y z
N MET A 1 14.51 -35.73 4.51
CA MET A 1 14.29 -34.36 4.99
C MET A 1 14.44 -33.42 3.81
N ILE A 2 13.36 -32.80 3.31
CA ILE A 2 13.42 -31.90 2.14
C ILE A 2 14.31 -30.67 2.45
N SER A 3 14.45 -30.31 3.73
CA SER A 3 15.37 -29.28 4.21
C SER A 3 16.85 -29.60 3.97
N SER A 4 17.29 -30.86 4.02
CA SER A 4 18.70 -31.22 3.77
C SER A 4 19.07 -31.01 2.30
N TYR A 5 18.15 -31.30 1.38
CA TYR A 5 18.35 -31.12 -0.06
C TYR A 5 18.69 -29.67 -0.46
N TYR A 6 17.94 -28.69 0.07
CA TYR A 6 18.22 -27.28 -0.23
C TYR A 6 19.48 -26.77 0.45
N ARG A 7 19.82 -27.28 1.64
CA ARG A 7 21.11 -26.98 2.29
C ARG A 7 22.29 -27.52 1.49
N ASP A 8 22.18 -28.73 0.92
CA ASP A 8 23.22 -29.32 0.07
C ASP A 8 23.38 -28.53 -1.24
N LYS A 9 22.27 -28.12 -1.87
CA LYS A 9 22.28 -27.23 -3.04
C LYS A 9 22.93 -25.89 -2.74
N TRP A 10 22.57 -25.28 -1.61
CA TRP A 10 23.18 -24.03 -1.18
C TRP A 10 24.68 -24.18 -0.93
N SER A 11 25.08 -25.27 -0.26
CA SER A 11 26.50 -25.56 0.02
C SER A 11 27.29 -25.76 -1.28
N THR A 12 26.74 -26.52 -2.23
CA THR A 12 27.32 -26.66 -3.58
C THR A 12 27.44 -25.31 -4.29
N LEU A 13 26.39 -24.48 -4.26
CA LEU A 13 26.40 -23.16 -4.91
C LEU A 13 27.49 -22.24 -4.30
N LYS A 14 27.70 -22.29 -2.97
CA LYS A 14 28.78 -21.55 -2.30
C LYS A 14 30.19 -21.95 -2.75
N THR A 15 30.38 -23.20 -3.20
CA THR A 15 31.69 -23.69 -3.68
C THR A 15 31.98 -23.35 -5.15
N GLN A 16 31.01 -22.77 -5.86
CA GLN A 16 31.11 -22.43 -7.28
C GLN A 16 31.07 -20.91 -7.48
N ILE A 17 31.36 -20.44 -8.70
CA ILE A 17 31.12 -19.03 -9.07
C ILE A 17 29.60 -18.82 -9.07
N ILE A 18 29.10 -18.06 -8.10
CA ILE A 18 27.68 -17.80 -7.94
C ILE A 18 27.19 -16.89 -9.06
N THR A 19 26.36 -17.41 -9.96
CA THR A 19 25.66 -16.59 -10.94
C THR A 19 24.41 -15.94 -10.28
N PRO A 20 24.08 -14.69 -10.62
CA PRO A 20 22.85 -14.04 -10.14
C PRO A 20 21.58 -14.85 -10.44
N HIS A 21 21.54 -15.50 -11.60
CA HIS A 21 20.41 -16.32 -12.02
C HIS A 21 20.22 -17.55 -11.12
N ASP A 22 21.30 -18.32 -10.89
CA ASP A 22 21.20 -19.53 -10.06
C ASP A 22 20.91 -19.23 -8.60
N PHE A 23 21.47 -18.14 -8.09
CA PHE A 23 21.18 -17.65 -6.74
C PHE A 23 19.71 -17.26 -6.56
N ALA A 24 19.17 -16.45 -7.48
CA ALA A 24 17.77 -16.05 -7.47
C ALA A 24 16.84 -17.26 -7.63
N ARG A 25 17.17 -18.18 -8.53
CA ARG A 25 16.40 -19.40 -8.77
C ARG A 25 16.34 -20.29 -7.52
N LEU A 26 17.47 -20.49 -6.84
CA LEU A 26 17.50 -21.29 -5.61
C LEU A 26 16.66 -20.64 -4.50
N ALA A 27 16.80 -19.33 -4.29
CA ALA A 27 16.02 -18.60 -3.30
C ALA A 27 14.50 -18.68 -3.58
N GLN A 28 14.11 -18.57 -4.84
CA GLN A 28 12.71 -18.74 -5.26
C GLN A 28 12.20 -20.15 -5.00
N GLN A 29 12.98 -21.18 -5.34
CA GLN A 29 12.60 -22.57 -5.08
C GLN A 29 12.38 -22.85 -3.60
N ILE A 30 13.27 -22.36 -2.73
CA ILE A 30 13.12 -22.51 -1.27
C ILE A 30 11.86 -21.80 -0.79
N ALA A 31 11.62 -20.57 -1.26
CA ALA A 31 10.45 -19.79 -0.87
C ALA A 31 9.14 -20.44 -1.31
N TYR A 32 9.06 -20.97 -2.53
CA TYR A 32 7.89 -21.70 -3.00
C TYR A 32 7.70 -23.02 -2.25
N SER A 33 8.76 -23.78 -1.97
CA SER A 33 8.62 -25.00 -1.17
C SER A 33 8.14 -24.75 0.26
N PHE A 34 8.51 -23.62 0.87
CA PHE A 34 7.90 -23.19 2.13
C PHE A 34 6.40 -22.95 1.96
N MET A 35 6.00 -22.18 0.95
CA MET A 35 4.58 -21.89 0.70
C MET A 35 3.80 -23.15 0.34
N ASP A 36 4.35 -24.09 -0.45
CA ASP A 36 3.70 -25.34 -0.81
C ASP A 36 3.43 -26.20 0.41
N ALA A 37 4.44 -26.38 1.29
CA ALA A 37 4.28 -27.14 2.53
C ALA A 37 3.25 -26.51 3.47
N TYR A 38 3.29 -25.19 3.58
CA TYR A 38 2.37 -24.44 4.43
C TYR A 38 0.94 -24.43 3.88
N LEU A 39 0.74 -24.11 2.60
CA LEU A 39 -0.60 -24.02 2.00
C LEU A 39 -1.28 -25.38 1.88
N LYS A 40 -0.50 -26.46 1.68
CA LYS A 40 -1.04 -27.81 1.55
C LYS A 40 -1.42 -28.43 2.90
N ASP A 41 -0.50 -28.39 3.86
CA ASP A 41 -0.59 -29.21 5.08
C ASP A 41 -0.51 -28.35 6.37
N CYS A 42 -0.50 -27.02 6.27
CA CYS A 42 -0.18 -26.09 7.36
C CYS A 42 1.18 -26.36 8.02
N HIS A 43 2.08 -27.06 7.31
CA HIS A 43 3.38 -27.45 7.82
C HIS A 43 4.33 -26.27 7.78
N TYR A 44 4.79 -25.84 8.96
CA TYR A 44 5.78 -24.78 9.10
C TYR A 44 7.19 -25.37 9.19
N GLU A 45 7.93 -25.33 8.09
CA GLU A 45 9.31 -25.82 8.03
C GLU A 45 10.30 -24.67 8.31
N GLU A 46 10.76 -24.55 9.56
CA GLU A 46 11.62 -23.43 10.01
C GLU A 46 12.91 -23.30 9.17
N SER A 47 13.44 -24.44 8.72
CA SER A 47 14.73 -24.50 8.04
C SER A 47 14.75 -23.77 6.69
N TYR A 48 13.60 -23.61 6.01
CA TYR A 48 13.52 -22.82 4.78
C TYR A 48 13.68 -21.33 5.05
N ILE A 49 13.08 -20.83 6.13
CA ILE A 49 13.22 -19.42 6.54
C ILE A 49 14.66 -19.14 6.98
N ASP A 50 15.26 -20.04 7.77
CA ASP A 50 16.67 -19.90 8.17
C ASP A 50 17.61 -19.85 6.96
N LEU A 51 17.40 -20.73 5.98
CA LEU A 51 18.22 -20.78 4.78
C LEU A 51 18.07 -19.52 3.93
N LEU A 52 16.84 -18.99 3.79
CA LEU A 52 16.62 -17.70 3.10
C LEU A 52 17.26 -16.53 3.85
N CYS A 53 17.26 -16.55 5.19
CA CYS A 53 17.97 -15.57 5.99
C CYS A 53 19.49 -15.66 5.80
N GLU A 54 20.05 -16.87 5.81
CA GLU A 54 21.47 -17.13 5.50
C GLU A 54 21.82 -16.58 4.12
N MET A 55 21.07 -16.96 3.08
CA MET A 55 21.29 -16.47 1.71
C MET A 55 21.23 -14.94 1.63
N THR A 56 20.26 -14.31 2.30
CA THR A 56 20.11 -12.84 2.29
C THR A 56 21.24 -12.10 3.02
N THR A 57 21.99 -12.79 3.87
CA THR A 57 23.07 -12.20 4.68
C THR A 57 24.45 -12.77 4.37
N PHE A 58 24.53 -13.62 3.34
CA PHE A 58 25.75 -14.30 2.93
C PHE A 58 26.79 -13.37 2.33
N THR A 59 26.36 -12.30 1.65
CA THR A 59 27.25 -11.39 0.93
C THR A 59 26.92 -9.93 1.20
N GLU A 60 27.95 -9.08 1.18
CA GLU A 60 27.81 -7.63 1.20
C GLU A 60 27.36 -7.08 -0.16
N ASN A 61 27.38 -7.88 -1.22
CA ASN A 61 26.85 -7.49 -2.53
C ASN A 61 25.33 -7.27 -2.43
N SER A 62 24.92 -6.00 -2.54
CA SER A 62 23.52 -5.58 -2.40
C SER A 62 22.59 -6.20 -3.43
N ASP A 63 23.08 -6.53 -4.62
CA ASP A 63 22.26 -7.07 -5.71
C ASP A 63 21.89 -8.52 -5.46
N LEU A 64 22.87 -9.34 -5.06
CA LEU A 64 22.67 -10.75 -4.70
C LEU A 64 21.84 -10.86 -3.42
N SER A 65 22.20 -10.15 -2.36
CA SER A 65 21.41 -10.14 -1.11
C SER A 65 19.98 -9.63 -1.35
N GLY A 66 19.80 -8.67 -2.27
CA GLY A 66 18.50 -8.22 -2.74
C GLY A 66 17.67 -9.30 -3.44
N MET A 67 18.28 -10.26 -4.15
CA MET A 67 17.57 -11.37 -4.81
C MET A 67 16.92 -12.33 -3.81
N ALA A 68 17.68 -12.76 -2.79
CA ALA A 68 17.14 -13.63 -1.73
C ALA A 68 16.09 -12.89 -0.89
N ALA A 69 16.33 -11.62 -0.56
CA ALA A 69 15.35 -10.77 0.11
C ALA A 69 14.06 -10.65 -0.71
N ARG A 70 14.14 -10.51 -2.04
CA ARG A 70 12.95 -10.47 -2.91
C ARG A 70 12.16 -11.78 -2.88
N ALA A 71 12.82 -12.93 -2.82
CA ALA A 71 12.12 -14.20 -2.67
C ALA A 71 11.42 -14.29 -1.30
N LEU A 72 12.15 -14.04 -0.21
CA LEU A 72 11.60 -14.10 1.15
C LEU A 72 10.44 -13.11 1.35
N PHE A 73 10.63 -11.84 1.00
CA PHE A 73 9.57 -10.85 1.20
C PHE A 73 8.48 -10.96 0.14
N GLY A 74 8.84 -11.07 -1.14
CA GLY A 74 7.87 -11.03 -2.24
C GLY A 74 7.02 -12.29 -2.38
N ILE A 75 7.57 -13.47 -2.08
CA ILE A 75 6.84 -14.75 -2.20
C ILE A 75 6.20 -15.13 -0.86
N ILE A 76 6.96 -15.12 0.23
CA ILE A 76 6.42 -15.57 1.53
C ILE A 76 5.66 -14.45 2.22
N ILE A 77 6.34 -13.34 2.55
CA ILE A 77 5.74 -12.30 3.39
C ILE A 77 4.52 -11.63 2.75
N GLU A 78 4.61 -11.19 1.49
CA GLU A 78 3.46 -10.53 0.84
C GLU A 78 2.28 -11.51 0.69
N SER A 79 2.50 -12.79 0.37
CA SER A 79 1.41 -13.78 0.31
C SER A 79 0.73 -13.99 1.66
N LEU A 80 1.51 -14.13 2.74
CA LEU A 80 0.95 -14.25 4.10
C LEU A 80 0.24 -12.97 4.57
N CYS A 81 0.53 -11.81 3.98
CA CYS A 81 -0.13 -10.54 4.33
C CYS A 81 -1.43 -10.30 3.54
N ASP A 82 -1.47 -10.70 2.27
CA ASP A 82 -2.51 -10.27 1.33
C ASP A 82 -3.74 -11.19 1.32
N ASP A 83 -3.65 -12.45 1.76
CA ASP A 83 -4.78 -13.38 1.60
C ASP A 83 -5.87 -13.22 2.69
N PHE A 84 -5.63 -12.43 3.75
CA PHE A 84 -6.60 -12.11 4.81
C PHE A 84 -7.27 -13.36 5.42
N GLU A 85 -6.45 -14.38 5.71
CA GLU A 85 -6.85 -15.58 6.45
C GLU A 85 -6.14 -15.66 7.82
N ASP A 86 -6.79 -16.29 8.80
CA ASP A 86 -6.33 -16.31 10.19
C ASP A 86 -4.99 -17.00 10.38
N LEU A 87 -4.88 -18.21 9.83
CA LEU A 87 -3.66 -19.01 9.92
C LEU A 87 -2.46 -18.27 9.32
N GLN A 88 -2.69 -17.42 8.32
CA GLN A 88 -1.63 -16.67 7.64
C GLN A 88 -1.12 -15.50 8.48
N THR A 89 -1.97 -14.85 9.30
CA THR A 89 -1.54 -13.81 10.24
C THR A 89 -0.61 -14.37 11.31
N ASP A 90 -0.97 -15.50 11.91
CA ASP A 90 -0.11 -16.16 12.90
C ASP A 90 1.18 -16.67 12.28
N THR A 91 1.09 -17.24 11.08
CA THR A 91 2.25 -17.69 10.34
C THR A 91 3.17 -16.52 9.96
N TYR A 92 2.63 -15.38 9.55
CA TYR A 92 3.40 -14.15 9.34
C TYR A 92 4.16 -13.76 10.62
N ASN A 93 3.49 -13.74 11.77
CA ASN A 93 4.09 -13.39 13.05
C ASN A 93 5.25 -14.36 13.40
N ARG A 94 5.09 -15.67 13.12
CA ARG A 94 6.14 -16.70 13.28
C ARG A 94 7.33 -16.45 12.36
N VAL A 95 7.10 -16.25 11.05
CA VAL A 95 8.16 -15.97 10.07
C VAL A 95 8.93 -14.71 10.46
N MET A 96 8.23 -13.61 10.77
CA MET A 96 8.88 -12.35 11.13
C MET A 96 9.65 -12.45 12.44
N SER A 97 9.11 -13.12 13.46
CA SER A 97 9.81 -13.33 14.74
C SER A 97 11.06 -14.19 14.55
N GLN A 98 11.02 -15.19 13.66
CA GLN A 98 12.20 -15.98 13.29
C GLN A 98 13.24 -15.13 12.55
N ILE A 99 12.83 -14.33 11.56
CA ILE A 99 13.71 -13.40 10.83
C ILE A 99 14.40 -12.44 11.80
N ILE A 100 13.64 -11.80 12.70
CA ILE A 100 14.18 -10.85 13.68
C ILE A 100 15.17 -11.58 14.60
N SER A 101 14.82 -12.77 15.08
CA SER A 101 15.69 -13.59 15.95
C SER A 101 16.99 -14.03 15.26
N TYR A 102 16.94 -14.32 13.96
CA TYR A 102 18.12 -14.55 13.14
C TYR A 102 18.98 -13.27 13.05
N CYS A 103 18.35 -12.15 12.69
CA CYS A 103 19.05 -10.88 12.53
C CYS A 103 19.77 -10.42 13.79
N ARG A 104 19.19 -10.63 14.99
CA ARG A 104 19.81 -10.27 16.28
C ARG A 104 21.22 -10.85 16.48
N LYS A 105 21.50 -12.01 15.86
CA LYS A 105 22.79 -12.71 15.97
C LYS A 105 23.85 -12.16 15.02
N LEU A 106 23.47 -11.30 14.06
CA LEU A 106 24.39 -10.74 13.08
C LEU A 106 25.22 -9.61 13.70
N GLN A 107 26.50 -9.53 13.35
CA GLN A 107 27.40 -8.50 13.88
C GLN A 107 26.91 -7.07 13.58
N GLY A 108 26.32 -6.85 12.41
CA GLY A 108 25.75 -5.56 11.99
C GLY A 108 24.44 -5.18 12.68
N ALA A 109 23.87 -6.05 13.53
CA ALA A 109 22.57 -5.87 14.17
C ALA A 109 22.63 -5.71 15.70
N LYS A 110 23.81 -5.46 16.29
CA LYS A 110 23.95 -5.28 17.74
C LYS A 110 23.02 -4.21 18.32
N LYS A 111 22.77 -3.12 17.57
CA LYS A 111 21.83 -2.07 17.99
C LYS A 111 20.38 -2.57 18.00
N LEU A 112 19.97 -3.40 17.03
CA LEU A 112 18.65 -4.05 17.01
C LEU A 112 18.47 -4.91 18.26
N ASP A 113 19.45 -5.76 18.56
CA ASP A 113 19.38 -6.66 19.72
C ASP A 113 19.31 -5.89 21.04
N ARG A 114 20.13 -4.85 21.21
CA ARG A 114 20.07 -3.98 22.40
C ARG A 114 18.71 -3.33 22.58
N CYS A 115 18.16 -2.71 21.52
CA CYS A 115 16.85 -2.06 21.60
C CYS A 115 15.75 -3.08 21.98
N LEU A 116 15.81 -4.31 21.46
CA LEU A 116 14.86 -5.35 21.84
C LEU A 116 15.01 -5.75 23.32
N GLN A 117 16.24 -5.86 23.83
CA GLN A 117 16.49 -6.13 25.25
C GLN A 117 15.98 -5.00 26.15
N ASP A 118 16.07 -3.73 25.72
CA ASP A 118 15.52 -2.58 26.44
C ASP A 118 13.99 -2.68 26.56
N PHE A 119 13.33 -3.28 25.56
CA PHE A 119 11.90 -3.65 25.59
C PHE A 119 11.61 -4.99 26.29
N GLN A 120 12.59 -5.59 26.96
CA GLN A 120 12.48 -6.89 27.62
C GLN A 120 12.13 -8.05 26.66
N ILE A 121 12.56 -7.95 25.40
CA ILE A 121 12.39 -9.00 24.38
C ILE A 121 13.71 -9.75 24.23
N TYR A 122 13.80 -10.94 24.82
CA TYR A 122 15.03 -11.75 24.85
C TYR A 122 15.00 -12.91 23.86
N SER A 123 13.82 -13.32 23.41
CA SER A 123 13.62 -14.50 22.60
C SER A 123 12.61 -14.30 21.46
N ARG A 124 12.49 -15.33 20.60
CA ARG A 124 11.44 -15.42 19.59
C ARG A 124 10.04 -15.47 20.22
N ASP A 125 9.92 -16.20 21.34
CA ASP A 125 8.64 -16.42 22.00
C ASP A 125 8.15 -15.16 22.72
N ASP A 126 9.06 -14.29 23.16
CA ASP A 126 8.69 -12.96 23.69
C ASP A 126 8.03 -12.08 22.61
N LEU A 127 8.56 -12.10 21.38
CA LEU A 127 7.94 -11.39 20.25
C LEU A 127 6.53 -11.93 19.94
N LEU A 128 6.39 -13.26 19.88
CA LEU A 128 5.12 -13.93 19.62
C LEU A 128 4.09 -13.67 20.73
N THR A 129 4.51 -13.78 21.99
CA THR A 129 3.68 -13.50 23.15
C THR A 129 3.23 -12.04 23.14
N ARG A 130 4.14 -11.12 22.79
CA ARG A 130 3.81 -9.69 22.72
C ARG A 130 2.77 -9.40 21.64
N ILE A 131 2.96 -9.89 20.41
CA ILE A 131 2.00 -9.65 19.30
C ILE A 131 0.64 -10.27 19.61
N ALA A 132 0.59 -11.45 20.22
CA ALA A 132 -0.66 -12.06 20.67
C ALA A 132 -1.37 -11.16 21.70
N ARG A 133 -0.65 -10.70 22.73
CA ARG A 133 -1.20 -9.81 23.77
C ARG A 133 -1.81 -8.54 23.18
N ILE A 134 -1.10 -7.81 22.30
CA ILE A 134 -1.62 -6.54 21.76
C ILE A 134 -2.85 -6.71 20.85
N ARG A 135 -3.07 -7.91 20.29
CA ARG A 135 -4.23 -8.22 19.45
C ARG A 135 -5.46 -8.58 20.28
N GLU A 136 -5.25 -9.24 21.41
CA GLU A 136 -6.29 -9.53 22.41
C GLU A 136 -6.64 -8.29 23.24
N ASP A 137 -5.76 -7.29 23.26
CA ASP A 137 -5.87 -6.11 24.09
C ASP A 137 -7.07 -5.24 23.69
N GLY A 138 -8.12 -5.28 24.51
CA GLY A 138 -9.34 -4.50 24.36
C GLY A 138 -9.21 -3.06 24.84
N LYS A 139 -8.07 -2.40 24.60
CA LYS A 139 -7.78 -1.07 25.18
C LYS A 139 -8.83 -0.03 24.81
N ILE A 140 -9.20 0.74 25.82
CA ILE A 140 -10.11 1.89 25.69
C ILE A 140 -9.30 3.18 25.79
N LEU A 141 -9.43 4.01 24.77
CA LEU A 141 -8.92 5.38 24.72
C LEU A 141 -10.00 6.34 25.23
N SER A 142 -9.98 6.58 26.54
CA SER A 142 -10.92 7.50 27.18
C SER A 142 -10.75 8.95 26.71
N ARG A 143 -11.87 9.62 26.45
CA ARG A 143 -11.96 11.08 26.21
C ARG A 143 -11.41 11.93 27.34
N GLN A 144 -11.41 11.41 28.57
CA GLN A 144 -10.92 12.13 29.74
C GLN A 144 -9.39 12.07 29.87
N ARG A 145 -8.72 11.24 29.06
CA ARG A 145 -7.25 11.17 29.07
C ARG A 145 -6.69 12.50 28.56
N ASN A 146 -5.75 13.06 29.31
CA ASN A 146 -5.06 14.29 28.92
C ASN A 146 -4.02 13.99 27.83
N VAL A 147 -4.46 13.91 26.58
CA VAL A 147 -3.60 13.69 25.41
C VAL A 147 -3.20 15.03 24.81
N ALA A 148 -1.92 15.35 24.88
CA ALA A 148 -1.32 16.54 24.26
C ALA A 148 -0.59 16.21 22.94
N LYS A 149 -0.22 14.94 22.72
CA LYS A 149 0.47 14.50 21.51
C LYS A 149 -0.01 13.13 21.04
N ILE A 150 -0.21 13.00 19.73
CA ILE A 150 -0.57 11.76 19.05
C ILE A 150 0.53 11.44 18.04
N LEU A 151 1.21 10.31 18.26
CA LEU A 151 2.14 9.75 17.29
C LEU A 151 1.39 8.72 16.45
N LEU A 152 1.36 8.88 15.14
CA LEU A 152 0.67 7.98 14.23
C LEU A 152 1.66 7.38 13.25
N LEU A 153 1.79 6.05 13.22
CA LEU A 153 2.63 5.39 12.22
C LEU A 153 1.91 5.36 10.87
N SER A 154 2.63 5.57 9.78
CA SER A 154 2.13 5.33 8.43
C SER A 154 2.03 3.83 8.14
N ARG A 155 1.06 3.41 7.32
CA ARG A 155 0.99 2.05 6.76
C ARG A 155 2.10 1.76 5.74
N VAL A 156 2.89 2.77 5.36
CA VAL A 156 3.94 2.76 4.33
C VAL A 156 3.42 2.68 2.90
N THR A 157 2.20 2.18 2.67
CA THR A 157 1.52 2.17 1.36
C THR A 157 0.51 3.32 1.27
N ILE A 158 0.61 4.13 0.21
CA ILE A 158 -0.27 5.30 -0.01
C ILE A 158 -1.75 4.91 0.05
N GLY A 159 -2.18 3.86 -0.63
CA GLY A 159 -3.60 3.45 -0.61
C GLY A 159 -4.10 3.15 0.81
N ALA A 160 -3.28 2.45 1.61
CA ALA A 160 -3.61 2.14 3.00
C ALA A 160 -3.57 3.39 3.89
N ASP A 161 -2.62 4.29 3.65
CA ASP A 161 -2.59 5.56 4.37
C ASP A 161 -3.85 6.38 4.06
N VAL A 162 -4.28 6.46 2.80
CA VAL A 162 -5.53 7.15 2.44
C VAL A 162 -6.74 6.49 3.12
N VAL A 163 -6.89 5.17 3.05
CA VAL A 163 -8.11 4.49 3.51
C VAL A 163 -8.17 4.25 5.03
N ILE A 164 -7.03 4.17 5.72
CA ILE A 164 -6.93 3.89 7.16
C ILE A 164 -6.44 5.13 7.92
N THR A 165 -5.23 5.58 7.62
CA THR A 165 -4.53 6.63 8.37
C THR A 165 -5.32 7.94 8.37
N SER A 166 -5.93 8.33 7.24
CA SER A 166 -6.74 9.56 7.18
C SER A 166 -8.00 9.54 8.05
N ILE A 167 -8.62 8.37 8.23
CA ILE A 167 -9.82 8.20 9.08
C ILE A 167 -9.41 8.33 10.54
N ILE A 168 -8.30 7.70 10.92
CA ILE A 168 -7.71 7.81 12.26
C ILE A 168 -7.39 9.27 12.58
N ILE A 169 -6.74 9.99 11.65
CA ILE A 169 -6.43 11.42 11.80
C ILE A 169 -7.71 12.23 12.05
N GLN A 170 -8.74 12.07 11.21
CA GLN A 170 -9.99 12.83 11.35
C GLN A 170 -10.67 12.59 12.69
N ARG A 171 -10.75 11.33 13.12
CA ARG A 171 -11.46 10.92 14.34
C ARG A 171 -10.71 11.36 15.59
N LEU A 172 -9.38 11.22 15.61
CA LEU A 172 -8.57 11.64 16.74
C LEU A 172 -8.40 13.15 16.84
N ALA A 173 -8.35 13.88 15.72
CA ALA A 173 -8.35 15.35 15.73
C ALA A 173 -9.66 15.91 16.31
N LYS A 174 -10.80 15.25 16.12
CA LYS A 174 -12.06 15.60 16.79
C LYS A 174 -12.05 15.23 18.27
N LEU A 175 -11.46 14.09 18.61
CA LEU A 175 -11.43 13.58 19.98
C LEU A 175 -10.50 14.40 20.88
N PHE A 176 -9.35 14.82 20.33
CA PHE A 176 -8.31 15.58 21.03
C PHE A 176 -7.90 16.80 20.20
N PRO A 177 -8.76 17.83 20.11
CA PRO A 177 -8.54 18.98 19.22
C PRO A 177 -7.33 19.83 19.55
N ALA A 178 -6.84 19.76 20.79
CA ALA A 178 -5.63 20.47 21.24
C ALA A 178 -4.35 19.64 21.09
N ALA A 179 -4.45 18.36 20.72
CA ALA A 179 -3.28 17.50 20.62
C ALA A 179 -2.49 17.76 19.33
N GLU A 180 -1.17 17.81 19.45
CA GLU A 180 -0.28 17.81 18.31
C GLU A 180 -0.30 16.43 17.62
N LEU A 181 -0.56 16.40 16.31
CA LEU A 181 -0.55 15.16 15.53
C LEU A 181 0.73 15.02 14.71
N VAL A 182 1.50 13.97 15.00
CA VAL A 182 2.76 13.64 14.34
C VAL A 182 2.60 12.36 13.52
N LEU A 183 2.55 12.49 12.20
CA LEU A 183 2.54 11.35 11.29
C LEU A 183 3.98 10.89 11.02
N ILE A 184 4.31 9.64 11.31
CA ILE A 184 5.65 9.06 11.12
C ILE A 184 5.64 8.18 9.88
N GLY A 185 6.30 8.60 8.81
CA GLY A 185 6.30 7.85 7.55
C GLY A 185 7.16 8.48 6.45
N GLY A 186 7.03 7.96 5.23
CA GLY A 186 7.85 8.40 4.09
C GLY A 186 7.43 9.73 3.47
N ASP A 187 8.31 10.31 2.66
CA ASP A 187 8.14 11.66 2.08
C ASP A 187 6.90 11.82 1.20
N LYS A 188 6.44 10.74 0.57
CA LYS A 188 5.23 10.75 -0.28
C LYS A 188 3.97 11.12 0.49
N LEU A 189 3.98 11.04 1.82
CA LEU A 189 2.85 11.46 2.66
C LEU A 189 2.64 12.97 2.61
N ASP A 190 3.70 13.75 2.42
CA ASP A 190 3.61 15.21 2.29
C ASP A 190 2.73 15.61 1.09
N GLU A 191 2.73 14.79 0.04
CA GLU A 191 1.94 15.05 -1.16
C GLU A 191 0.42 14.81 -0.99
N ILE A 192 0.02 13.98 -0.03
CA ILE A 192 -1.39 13.64 0.25
C ILE A 192 -1.92 14.21 1.57
N TYR A 193 -1.04 14.65 2.48
CA TYR A 193 -1.39 15.23 3.77
C TYR A 193 -0.89 16.68 3.94
N GLY A 194 0.04 17.15 3.11
CA GLY A 194 0.71 18.45 3.30
C GLY A 194 -0.20 19.68 3.14
N GLY A 195 -1.42 19.52 2.61
CA GLY A 195 -2.45 20.54 2.64
C GLY A 195 -3.12 20.74 4.00
N ASN A 196 -2.86 19.89 4.99
CA ASN A 196 -3.43 19.99 6.34
C ASN A 196 -2.38 20.55 7.32
N PRO A 197 -2.55 21.79 7.81
CA PRO A 197 -1.57 22.43 8.70
C PRO A 197 -1.49 21.79 10.10
N ASN A 198 -2.47 20.97 10.47
CA ASN A 198 -2.53 20.32 11.78
C ASN A 198 -1.78 18.99 11.82
N ILE A 199 -1.17 18.56 10.70
CA ILE A 199 -0.41 17.31 10.61
C ILE A 199 1.07 17.66 10.46
N ARG A 200 1.89 17.26 11.44
CA ARG A 200 3.35 17.33 11.30
C ARG A 200 3.90 15.99 10.82
N LEU A 201 4.61 16.00 9.70
CA LEU A 201 5.29 14.81 9.18
C LEU A 201 6.67 14.64 9.82
N SER A 202 6.94 13.47 10.40
CA SER A 202 8.26 13.04 10.81
C SER A 202 8.75 11.94 9.87
N ARG A 203 9.77 12.27 9.07
CA ARG A 203 10.18 11.46 7.93
C ARG A 203 10.97 10.22 8.37
N VAL A 204 10.54 9.05 7.89
CA VAL A 204 11.28 7.80 7.98
C VAL A 204 11.27 7.08 6.63
N ALA A 205 12.45 6.72 6.14
CA ALA A 205 12.59 5.92 4.94
C ALA A 205 12.32 4.44 5.25
N TYR A 206 11.46 3.80 4.44
CA TYR A 206 11.24 2.36 4.48
C TYR A 206 11.70 1.72 3.18
N ASN A 207 12.85 1.03 3.21
CA ASN A 207 13.41 0.42 2.02
C ASN A 207 12.73 -0.91 1.67
N ARG A 208 11.72 -0.86 0.80
CA ARG A 208 11.00 -2.04 0.29
C ARG A 208 11.83 -2.94 -0.63
N GLN A 209 12.97 -2.49 -1.12
CA GLN A 209 13.85 -3.30 -1.97
C GLN A 209 15.17 -3.66 -1.29
N GLY A 210 15.37 -3.20 -0.05
CA GLY A 210 16.53 -3.50 0.76
C GLY A 210 16.51 -4.92 1.32
N GLY A 211 17.71 -5.39 1.70
CA GLY A 211 17.88 -6.63 2.47
C GLY A 211 17.29 -6.55 3.88
N LEU A 212 17.41 -7.64 4.64
CA LEU A 212 16.78 -7.81 5.96
C LEU A 212 17.13 -6.67 6.93
N LEU A 213 18.42 -6.36 7.09
CA LEU A 213 18.89 -5.32 8.01
C LEU A 213 18.42 -3.92 7.60
N GLY A 214 18.38 -3.63 6.30
CA GLY A 214 17.90 -2.33 5.81
C GLY A 214 16.42 -2.10 6.13
N ARG A 215 15.60 -3.16 6.12
CA ARG A 215 14.19 -3.08 6.54
C ARG A 215 14.05 -2.89 8.04
N LEU A 216 14.79 -3.66 8.84
CA LEU A 216 14.77 -3.56 10.30
C LEU A 216 15.41 -2.26 10.83
N ALA A 217 16.31 -1.63 10.07
CA ALA A 217 16.88 -0.34 10.44
C ALA A 217 15.81 0.77 10.52
N SER A 218 14.74 0.67 9.71
CA SER A 218 13.63 1.63 9.77
C SER A 218 12.93 1.65 11.14
N TRP A 219 12.87 0.50 11.83
CA TRP A 219 12.34 0.41 13.19
C TRP A 219 13.16 1.26 14.17
N GLN A 220 14.49 1.17 14.11
CA GLN A 220 15.37 1.99 14.94
C GLN A 220 15.23 3.48 14.64
N SER A 221 15.03 3.85 13.37
CA SER A 221 14.73 5.24 12.99
C SER A 221 13.42 5.73 13.61
N VAL A 222 12.39 4.87 13.68
CA VAL A 222 11.13 5.18 14.37
C VAL A 222 11.34 5.37 15.87
N LEU A 223 12.11 4.49 16.53
CA LEU A 223 12.44 4.65 17.95
C LEU A 223 13.13 6.00 18.22
N ASN A 224 14.14 6.37 17.41
CA ASN A 224 14.81 7.67 17.57
C ASN A 224 13.86 8.87 17.32
N ILE A 225 12.81 8.71 16.51
CA ILE A 225 11.77 9.75 16.35
C ILE A 225 10.97 9.82 17.64
N ILE A 226 10.49 8.69 18.14
CA ILE A 226 9.68 8.62 19.36
C ILE A 226 10.44 9.20 20.55
N ASP A 227 11.72 8.86 20.74
CA ASP A 227 12.54 9.42 21.83
C ASP A 227 12.60 10.95 21.78
N ARG A 228 12.77 11.52 20.57
CA ARG A 228 12.77 12.98 20.39
C ARG A 228 11.40 13.59 20.68
N GLU A 229 10.33 12.93 20.25
CA GLU A 229 8.97 13.40 20.49
C GLU A 229 8.59 13.34 21.98
N LEU A 230 9.05 12.30 22.69
CA LEU A 230 8.85 12.10 24.12
C LEU A 230 9.69 13.05 24.98
N ALA A 231 10.86 13.47 24.49
CA ALA A 231 11.64 14.53 25.12
C ALA A 231 10.90 15.89 25.08
N ALA A 232 10.08 16.13 24.05
CA ALA A 232 9.28 17.34 23.92
C ALA A 232 7.91 17.25 24.61
N CYS A 233 7.33 16.06 24.74
CA CYS A 233 6.04 15.83 25.39
C CYS A 233 6.08 14.53 26.21
N PRO A 234 5.90 14.57 27.54
CA PRO A 234 6.01 13.39 28.39
C PRO A 234 5.11 12.24 27.92
N LEU A 235 5.56 11.00 28.20
CA LEU A 235 4.80 9.79 27.86
C LEU A 235 3.37 9.83 28.40
N ALA A 236 3.18 10.30 29.64
CA ALA A 236 1.87 10.46 30.29
C ALA A 236 0.82 11.20 29.42
N ASN A 237 1.26 12.13 28.58
CA ASN A 237 0.42 12.95 27.70
C ASN A 237 0.50 12.56 26.22
N THR A 238 1.20 11.48 25.90
CA THR A 238 1.44 11.01 24.53
C THR A 238 0.79 9.66 24.31
N ILE A 239 0.14 9.47 23.17
CA ILE A 239 -0.32 8.16 22.70
C ILE A 239 0.32 7.84 21.34
N LEU A 240 0.48 6.56 21.06
CA LEU A 240 0.92 6.05 19.77
C LEU A 240 -0.15 5.17 19.16
N ILE A 241 -0.52 5.52 17.93
CA ILE A 241 -1.47 4.77 17.12
C ILE A 241 -0.70 4.04 16.03
N ASP A 242 -0.82 2.73 16.03
CA ASP A 242 -0.23 1.87 15.01
C ASP A 242 -1.36 1.28 14.16
N PRO A 243 -1.52 1.73 12.90
CA PRO A 243 -2.56 1.23 12.01
C PRO A 243 -2.22 -0.17 11.45
N ASP A 244 -1.44 -0.99 12.16
CA ASP A 244 -0.84 -2.24 11.67
C ASP A 244 0.26 -1.96 10.62
N SER A 245 1.14 -1.02 10.96
CA SER A 245 2.20 -0.46 10.13
C SER A 245 3.32 -1.45 9.80
N ARG A 246 3.87 -1.37 8.57
CA ARG A 246 5.12 -2.07 8.22
C ARG A 246 6.33 -1.57 9.04
N LEU A 247 6.26 -0.39 9.65
CA LEU A 247 7.34 0.17 10.49
C LEU A 247 7.50 -0.59 11.82
N SER A 248 6.41 -1.11 12.38
CA SER A 248 6.42 -2.02 13.53
C SER A 248 6.46 -3.49 13.13
N GLN A 249 6.67 -3.78 11.84
CA GLN A 249 6.49 -5.12 11.26
C GLN A 249 5.11 -5.70 11.60
N LEU A 250 4.09 -4.87 11.37
CA LEU A 250 2.68 -5.20 11.56
C LEU A 250 2.37 -5.62 13.01
N GLY A 251 2.95 -4.87 13.95
CA GLY A 251 2.82 -5.03 15.40
C GLY A 251 3.83 -5.96 16.06
N VAL A 252 4.64 -6.72 15.29
CA VAL A 252 5.59 -7.69 15.85
C VAL A 252 6.66 -7.01 16.71
N LEU A 253 7.20 -5.89 16.26
CA LEU A 253 8.23 -5.15 16.99
C LEU A 253 7.60 -4.20 18.03
N PRO A 254 8.15 -4.13 19.26
CA PRO A 254 7.74 -3.14 20.25
C PRO A 254 8.15 -1.73 19.82
N ILE A 255 7.42 -0.71 20.25
CA ILE A 255 7.63 0.67 19.79
C ILE A 255 7.62 1.67 20.95
N ILE A 256 6.67 1.51 21.87
CA ILE A 256 6.49 2.35 23.06
C ILE A 256 5.87 1.48 24.16
N ASP A 257 5.77 2.03 25.36
CA ASP A 257 5.06 1.41 26.48
C ASP A 257 3.65 0.93 26.08
N PRO A 258 3.26 -0.31 26.43
CA PRO A 258 1.96 -0.86 26.05
C PRO A 258 0.78 0.04 26.41
N ASP A 259 0.75 0.72 27.56
CA ASP A 259 -0.40 1.52 28.03
C ASP A 259 -0.62 2.81 27.21
N HIS A 260 0.35 3.13 26.37
CA HIS A 260 0.34 4.26 25.44
C HIS A 260 0.23 3.80 23.98
N TYR A 261 0.14 2.50 23.72
CA TYR A 261 0.15 1.91 22.38
C TYR A 261 -1.22 1.35 22.01
N PHE A 262 -1.79 1.86 20.90
CA PHE A 262 -3.07 1.42 20.35
C PHE A 262 -2.85 0.83 18.96
N PHE A 263 -3.10 -0.47 18.84
CA PHE A 263 -2.88 -1.24 17.62
C PHE A 263 -4.20 -1.52 16.90
N PHE A 264 -4.26 -1.15 15.61
CA PHE A 264 -5.38 -1.48 14.74
C PHE A 264 -5.16 -2.85 14.11
N ASP A 265 -5.75 -3.89 14.69
CA ASP A 265 -5.67 -5.22 14.08
C ASP A 265 -6.51 -5.31 12.80
N SER A 266 -5.87 -5.19 11.63
CA SER A 266 -6.56 -5.26 10.35
C SER A 266 -6.69 -6.69 9.77
N ARG A 267 -6.15 -7.71 10.44
CA ARG A 267 -5.85 -9.03 9.84
C ARG A 267 -6.13 -10.26 10.73
N SER A 268 -6.75 -10.12 11.90
CA SER A 268 -7.14 -11.31 12.69
C SER A 268 -8.58 -11.75 12.46
N ALA A 269 -8.93 -12.89 13.06
CA ALA A 269 -10.23 -13.55 12.98
C ALA A 269 -11.36 -12.62 13.38
N VAL A 270 -11.11 -11.85 14.45
CA VAL A 270 -12.04 -10.83 14.95
C VAL A 270 -12.37 -9.85 13.83
N SER A 271 -11.36 -9.37 13.12
CA SER A 271 -11.51 -8.43 12.02
C SER A 271 -12.18 -9.06 10.79
N PHE A 272 -12.04 -10.36 10.55
CA PHE A 272 -12.59 -11.03 9.36
C PHE A 272 -14.09 -11.34 9.42
N SER A 273 -14.68 -11.32 10.61
CA SER A 273 -16.08 -11.72 10.80
C SER A 273 -17.11 -10.79 10.11
N ASP A 274 -16.75 -9.54 9.82
CA ASP A 274 -17.73 -8.50 9.50
C ASP A 274 -17.91 -8.14 8.01
N ASN A 275 -17.25 -8.83 7.06
CA ASN A 275 -17.34 -8.52 5.62
C ASN A 275 -17.09 -7.03 5.25
N LEU A 276 -16.30 -6.31 6.06
CA LEU A 276 -16.08 -4.86 5.94
C LEU A 276 -14.90 -4.51 5.02
N SER A 277 -15.02 -3.39 4.31
CA SER A 277 -13.86 -2.71 3.70
C SER A 277 -12.87 -2.21 4.77
N MET A 278 -11.64 -1.86 4.36
CA MET A 278 -10.66 -1.30 5.30
C MET A 278 -11.16 -0.02 5.97
N ALA A 279 -11.84 0.87 5.23
CA ALA A 279 -12.40 2.09 5.79
C ALA A 279 -13.44 1.81 6.89
N GLN A 280 -14.33 0.84 6.64
CA GLN A 280 -15.36 0.45 7.61
C GLN A 280 -14.74 -0.24 8.83
N LEU A 281 -13.76 -1.12 8.62
CA LEU A 281 -13.04 -1.78 9.71
C LEU A 281 -12.31 -0.77 10.61
N THR A 282 -11.67 0.25 10.02
CA THR A 282 -11.02 1.31 10.78
C THR A 282 -12.02 2.11 11.63
N ASN A 283 -13.19 2.45 11.08
CA ASN A 283 -14.23 3.12 11.86
C ASN A 283 -14.74 2.24 13.01
N ALA A 284 -15.04 0.96 12.74
CA ALA A 284 -15.50 0.01 13.76
C ALA A 284 -14.47 -0.18 14.88
N TRP A 285 -13.18 -0.24 14.54
CA TRP A 285 -12.11 -0.28 15.54
C TRP A 285 -12.06 1.01 16.37
N LEU A 286 -12.17 2.18 15.73
CA LEU A 286 -12.22 3.45 16.45
C LEU A 286 -13.46 3.56 17.35
N ASP A 287 -14.62 3.05 16.93
CA ASP A 287 -15.83 2.99 17.75
C ASP A 287 -15.57 2.17 19.02
N LYS A 288 -14.91 1.01 18.86
CA LYS A 288 -14.57 0.12 19.97
C LYS A 288 -13.62 0.79 20.95
N ILE A 289 -12.53 1.41 20.48
CA ILE A 289 -11.52 1.95 21.39
C ILE A 289 -11.91 3.31 21.97
N THR A 290 -12.68 4.13 21.26
CA THR A 290 -13.04 5.49 21.74
C THR A 290 -14.42 5.56 22.42
N GLY A 291 -15.29 4.58 22.17
CA GLY A 291 -16.70 4.62 22.58
C GLY A 291 -17.60 5.48 21.68
N GLU A 292 -17.05 6.11 20.64
CA GLU A 292 -17.74 7.11 19.82
C GLU A 292 -18.11 6.57 18.45
N LYS A 293 -19.41 6.55 18.11
CA LYS A 293 -19.95 5.89 16.91
C LYS A 293 -20.04 6.78 15.67
N GLU A 294 -19.13 7.74 15.52
CA GLU A 294 -19.09 8.60 14.33
C GLU A 294 -18.38 7.91 13.17
N PHE A 295 -18.99 7.93 11.99
CA PHE A 295 -18.37 7.41 10.78
C PHE A 295 -17.63 8.51 10.00
N CYS A 296 -16.36 8.28 9.67
CA CYS A 296 -15.58 9.14 8.78
C CYS A 296 -15.16 8.37 7.52
N HIS A 297 -15.45 8.94 6.35
CA HIS A 297 -14.87 8.46 5.09
C HIS A 297 -13.40 8.87 4.98
N SER A 298 -12.64 8.16 4.14
CA SER A 298 -11.25 8.53 3.85
C SER A 298 -11.15 9.96 3.32
N MET A 299 -10.03 10.63 3.60
CA MET A 299 -9.75 11.98 3.15
C MET A 299 -8.29 12.11 2.71
N VAL A 300 -8.05 13.02 1.77
CA VAL A 300 -6.71 13.50 1.44
C VAL A 300 -6.70 15.01 1.50
N TRP A 301 -5.54 15.59 1.77
CA TRP A 301 -5.29 17.03 1.80
C TRP A 301 -4.16 17.37 0.82
N PRO A 302 -4.46 17.41 -0.50
CA PRO A 302 -3.47 17.79 -1.50
C PRO A 302 -2.99 19.23 -1.29
N LEU A 303 -1.78 19.53 -1.78
CA LEU A 303 -1.23 20.88 -1.73
C LEU A 303 -2.11 21.87 -2.52
N PRO A 304 -2.42 23.07 -1.96
CA PRO A 304 -3.23 24.08 -2.64
C PRO A 304 -2.69 24.48 -4.03
N SER A 305 -1.37 24.51 -4.19
CA SER A 305 -0.71 24.81 -5.46
C SER A 305 -1.03 23.78 -6.55
N ASN A 306 -1.10 22.50 -6.19
CA ASN A 306 -1.47 21.43 -7.14
C ASN A 306 -2.95 21.54 -7.52
N LEU A 307 -3.83 21.79 -6.54
CA LEU A 307 -5.25 22.00 -6.78
C LEU A 307 -5.50 23.18 -7.72
N GLN A 308 -4.80 24.30 -7.52
CA GLN A 308 -4.91 25.47 -8.39
C GLN A 308 -4.50 25.17 -9.84
N LYS A 309 -3.37 24.49 -10.04
CA LYS A 309 -2.90 24.09 -11.38
C LYS A 309 -3.87 23.15 -12.08
N ALA A 310 -4.38 22.14 -11.36
CA ALA A 310 -5.36 21.22 -11.91
C ALA A 310 -6.70 21.91 -12.25
N ALA A 311 -7.15 22.86 -11.42
CA ALA A 311 -8.34 23.66 -11.68
C ALA A 311 -8.17 24.56 -12.92
N GLN A 312 -6.99 25.17 -13.11
CA GLN A 312 -6.67 25.96 -14.30
C GLN A 312 -6.70 25.09 -15.57
N LEU A 313 -6.11 23.89 -15.52
CA LEU A 313 -6.17 22.93 -16.63
C LEU A 313 -7.62 22.57 -16.95
N ARG A 314 -8.42 22.20 -15.94
CA ARG A 314 -9.84 21.89 -16.12
C ARG A 314 -10.60 23.04 -16.76
N ALA A 315 -10.41 24.27 -16.28
CA ALA A 315 -11.06 25.46 -16.80
C ALA A 315 -10.70 25.69 -18.28
N LYS A 316 -9.42 25.52 -18.65
CA LYS A 316 -8.96 25.61 -20.05
C LYS A 316 -9.66 24.56 -20.93
N LEU A 317 -9.70 23.30 -20.49
CA LEU A 317 -10.36 22.21 -21.24
C LEU A 317 -11.86 22.48 -21.43
N LYS A 318 -12.56 22.89 -20.36
CA LYS A 318 -13.99 23.25 -20.46
C LYS A 318 -14.20 24.46 -21.38
N GLY A 319 -13.33 25.47 -21.31
CA GLY A 319 -13.37 26.64 -22.19
C GLY A 319 -13.20 26.31 -23.68
N ASN A 320 -12.48 25.23 -23.99
CA ASN A 320 -12.31 24.73 -25.36
C ASN A 320 -13.43 23.79 -25.81
N GLY A 321 -14.43 23.52 -24.96
CA GLY A 321 -15.60 22.69 -25.30
C GLY A 321 -15.52 21.25 -24.82
N ALA A 322 -14.56 20.88 -23.97
CA ALA A 322 -14.58 19.58 -23.31
C ALA A 322 -15.83 19.46 -22.43
N ARG A 323 -16.63 18.42 -22.65
CA ARG A 323 -17.85 18.14 -21.88
C ARG A 323 -17.56 17.24 -20.69
N ARG A 324 -16.64 16.28 -20.84
CA ARG A 324 -16.24 15.32 -19.81
C ARG A 324 -14.72 15.31 -19.66
N VAL A 325 -14.23 15.34 -18.43
CA VAL A 325 -12.81 15.19 -18.10
C VAL A 325 -12.66 13.94 -17.22
N ILE A 326 -11.91 12.94 -17.68
CA ILE A 326 -11.71 11.67 -16.97
C ILE A 326 -10.24 11.52 -16.63
N THR A 327 -9.90 11.26 -15.37
CA THR A 327 -8.54 10.89 -14.99
C THR A 327 -8.37 9.37 -15.05
N LEU A 328 -7.33 8.90 -15.74
CA LEU A 328 -6.97 7.49 -15.83
C LEU A 328 -5.61 7.21 -15.20
N ASN A 329 -5.51 6.08 -14.51
CA ASN A 329 -4.23 5.54 -14.07
C ASN A 329 -4.20 4.01 -14.23
N PHE A 330 -3.28 3.52 -15.05
CA PHE A 330 -3.04 2.10 -15.28
C PHE A 330 -1.82 1.58 -14.49
N GLY A 331 -1.38 2.32 -13.47
CA GLY A 331 -0.33 1.92 -12.55
C GLY A 331 -0.83 0.88 -11.53
N VAL A 332 0.01 -0.10 -11.19
CA VAL A 332 -0.33 -1.22 -10.30
C VAL A 332 0.62 -1.37 -9.11
N GLY A 333 1.41 -0.33 -8.81
CA GLY A 333 2.34 -0.33 -7.67
C GLY A 333 3.41 -1.42 -7.74
N GLY A 334 3.78 -1.84 -8.96
CA GLY A 334 4.79 -2.88 -9.19
C GLY A 334 4.26 -4.32 -9.16
N ASN A 335 2.96 -4.55 -8.95
CA ASN A 335 2.38 -5.89 -9.02
C ASN A 335 1.74 -6.16 -10.40
N PRO A 336 2.43 -6.84 -11.33
CA PRO A 336 1.91 -7.08 -12.68
C PRO A 336 0.67 -7.98 -12.70
N ARG A 337 0.37 -8.75 -11.63
CA ARG A 337 -0.84 -9.58 -11.56
C ARG A 337 -2.12 -8.74 -11.58
N LYS A 338 -2.06 -7.48 -11.13
CA LYS A 338 -3.21 -6.56 -11.12
C LYS A 338 -3.52 -5.97 -12.50
N LYS A 339 -2.67 -6.19 -13.51
CA LYS A 339 -2.92 -5.75 -14.89
C LYS A 339 -3.62 -6.86 -15.66
N VAL A 340 -4.63 -6.47 -16.45
CA VAL A 340 -5.28 -7.39 -17.40
C VAL A 340 -4.46 -7.51 -18.68
N GLY A 341 -4.07 -6.37 -19.27
CA GLY A 341 -3.19 -6.34 -20.44
C GLY A 341 -3.32 -5.08 -21.27
N ARG A 342 -2.34 -4.86 -22.17
CA ARG A 342 -2.25 -3.66 -23.03
C ARG A 342 -3.47 -3.48 -23.92
N ARG A 343 -4.01 -4.57 -24.48
CA ARG A 343 -5.20 -4.52 -25.35
C ARG A 343 -6.40 -3.92 -24.62
N LEU A 344 -6.68 -4.35 -23.39
CA LEU A 344 -7.76 -3.77 -22.58
C LEU A 344 -7.52 -2.28 -22.33
N GLU A 345 -6.31 -1.88 -21.93
CA GLU A 345 -5.97 -0.48 -21.65
C GLU A 345 -6.23 0.41 -22.89
N GLN A 346 -5.85 -0.05 -24.09
CA GLN A 346 -6.07 0.66 -25.34
C GLN A 346 -7.55 0.71 -25.76
N ASP A 347 -8.19 -0.45 -25.83
CA ASP A 347 -9.58 -0.57 -26.27
C ASP A 347 -10.54 0.19 -25.33
N LEU A 348 -10.24 0.22 -24.02
CA LEU A 348 -10.99 1.01 -23.05
C LEU A 348 -10.87 2.51 -23.34
N VAL A 349 -9.65 3.03 -23.53
CA VAL A 349 -9.45 4.46 -23.84
C VAL A 349 -10.16 4.84 -25.13
N LEU A 350 -10.05 4.03 -26.18
CA LEU A 350 -10.75 4.26 -27.45
C LEU A 350 -12.28 4.27 -27.30
N ASN A 351 -12.83 3.39 -26.47
CA ASN A 351 -14.27 3.35 -26.17
C ASN A 351 -14.75 4.58 -25.38
N LEU A 352 -13.98 5.02 -24.38
CA LEU A 352 -14.27 6.24 -23.62
C LEU A 352 -14.28 7.48 -24.53
N LEU A 353 -13.36 7.54 -25.49
CA LEU A 353 -13.26 8.66 -26.44
C LEU A 353 -14.37 8.69 -27.50
N GLN A 354 -15.20 7.64 -27.62
CA GLN A 354 -16.39 7.69 -28.48
C GLN A 354 -17.46 8.66 -27.93
N GLU A 355 -17.43 8.98 -26.63
CA GLU A 355 -18.30 10.00 -26.04
C GLU A 355 -17.82 11.40 -26.48
N PRO A 356 -18.61 12.17 -27.25
CA PRO A 356 -18.17 13.44 -27.82
C PRO A 356 -17.79 14.46 -26.75
N GLY A 357 -16.67 15.15 -26.96
CA GLY A 357 -16.17 16.14 -26.00
C GLY A 357 -15.50 15.54 -24.75
N THR A 358 -15.06 14.28 -24.81
CA THR A 358 -14.33 13.62 -23.71
C THR A 358 -12.84 13.87 -23.82
N VAL A 359 -12.26 14.44 -22.77
CA VAL A 359 -10.81 14.57 -22.59
C VAL A 359 -10.35 13.63 -21.47
N ILE A 360 -9.35 12.83 -21.77
CA ILE A 360 -8.75 11.89 -20.83
C ILE A 360 -7.40 12.42 -20.35
N LEU A 361 -7.22 12.52 -19.03
CA LEU A 361 -5.96 12.82 -18.37
C LEU A 361 -5.33 11.50 -17.93
N LEU A 362 -4.39 10.99 -18.73
CA LEU A 362 -3.75 9.70 -18.48
C LEU A 362 -2.43 9.89 -17.73
N ASP A 363 -2.33 9.37 -16.52
CA ASP A 363 -1.06 9.33 -15.80
C ASP A 363 -0.08 8.36 -16.47
N LYS A 364 1.12 8.86 -16.78
CA LYS A 364 2.18 8.12 -17.47
C LYS A 364 2.95 7.17 -16.56
N GLY A 365 2.77 7.30 -15.25
CA GLY A 365 3.52 6.54 -14.25
C GLY A 365 4.97 7.01 -14.12
N PHE A 366 5.77 6.24 -13.39
CA PHE A 366 7.16 6.59 -13.08
C PHE A 366 8.14 5.50 -13.51
N GLY A 367 9.30 5.93 -14.03
CA GLY A 367 10.38 5.07 -14.45
C GLY A 367 10.21 4.53 -15.88
N ASP A 368 11.33 4.11 -16.47
CA ASP A 368 11.42 3.86 -17.92
C ASP A 368 10.45 2.80 -18.43
N LYS A 369 10.17 1.78 -17.62
CA LYS A 369 9.26 0.69 -18.04
C LYS A 369 7.81 1.16 -18.13
N GLU A 370 7.33 1.90 -17.13
CA GLU A 370 5.97 2.44 -17.14
C GLU A 370 5.83 3.51 -18.23
N LEU A 371 6.81 4.41 -18.35
CA LEU A 371 6.82 5.44 -19.38
C LEU A 371 6.81 4.85 -20.80
N ARG A 372 7.62 3.83 -21.07
CA ARG A 372 7.60 3.13 -22.37
C ARG A 372 6.25 2.48 -22.64
N SER A 373 5.67 1.80 -21.64
CA SER A 373 4.37 1.15 -21.77
C SER A 373 3.27 2.16 -22.08
N THR A 374 3.23 3.28 -21.35
CA THR A 374 2.20 4.31 -21.52
C THR A 374 2.38 5.11 -22.80
N ASN A 375 3.63 5.40 -23.21
CA ASN A 375 3.88 6.03 -24.51
C ASN A 375 3.44 5.14 -25.68
N ALA A 376 3.67 3.82 -25.59
CA ALA A 376 3.20 2.87 -26.60
C ALA A 376 1.67 2.74 -26.61
N LEU A 377 1.00 2.91 -25.47
CA LEU A 377 -0.46 3.02 -25.39
C LEU A 377 -0.92 4.30 -26.10
N LEU A 378 -0.34 5.45 -25.77
CA LEU A 378 -0.69 6.75 -26.35
C LEU A 378 -0.51 6.79 -27.87
N ALA A 379 0.57 6.22 -28.40
CA ALA A 379 0.77 6.06 -29.84
C ALA A 379 -0.36 5.24 -30.50
N GLY A 380 -0.79 4.15 -29.85
CA GLY A 380 -1.92 3.34 -30.35
C GLY A 380 -3.28 4.06 -30.30
N ILE A 381 -3.42 5.11 -29.48
CA ILE A 381 -4.61 5.97 -29.47
C ILE A 381 -4.55 7.00 -30.60
N GLU A 382 -3.37 7.53 -30.88
CA GLU A 382 -3.12 8.43 -32.02
C GLU A 382 -3.36 7.72 -33.35
N ASP A 383 -2.87 6.48 -33.50
CA ASP A 383 -3.16 5.62 -34.65
C ASP A 383 -4.67 5.32 -34.80
N GLY A 384 -5.41 5.37 -33.69
CA GLY A 384 -6.87 5.26 -33.65
C GLY A 384 -7.61 6.53 -34.08
N GLY A 385 -6.90 7.59 -34.47
CA GLY A 385 -7.47 8.83 -35.00
C GLY A 385 -7.83 9.88 -33.94
N PHE A 386 -7.45 9.68 -32.67
CA PHE A 386 -7.70 10.64 -31.60
C PHE A 386 -6.47 11.51 -31.33
N ALA A 387 -6.71 12.79 -31.03
CA ALA A 387 -5.64 13.71 -30.67
C ALA A 387 -4.98 13.32 -29.33
N VAL A 388 -3.64 13.29 -29.33
CA VAL A 388 -2.82 12.96 -28.16
C VAL A 388 -1.84 14.10 -27.87
N GLN A 389 -1.70 14.45 -26.59
CA GLN A 389 -0.69 15.39 -26.12
C GLN A 389 0.15 14.76 -25.00
N HIS A 390 1.38 15.23 -24.85
CA HIS A 390 2.28 14.84 -23.76
C HIS A 390 2.74 16.08 -23.00
N ALA A 391 2.71 16.02 -21.66
CA ALA A 391 3.24 17.09 -20.82
C ALA A 391 3.68 16.55 -19.45
N ALA A 392 4.49 17.31 -18.71
CA ALA A 392 4.62 17.13 -17.27
C ALA A 392 3.53 17.94 -16.53
N PHE A 393 3.20 17.55 -15.30
CA PHE A 393 2.24 18.30 -14.50
C PHE A 393 2.69 19.75 -14.27
N GLY A 394 1.79 20.70 -14.51
CA GLY A 394 2.05 22.13 -14.30
C GLY A 394 2.80 22.82 -15.46
N GLU A 395 3.30 22.07 -16.44
CA GLU A 395 3.54 22.63 -17.77
C GLU A 395 2.18 22.90 -18.40
N ALA A 396 2.01 24.04 -19.07
CA ALA A 396 0.75 24.33 -19.74
C ALA A 396 0.68 23.47 -21.01
N PRO A 397 -0.11 22.37 -21.05
CA PRO A 397 -0.29 21.68 -22.32
C PRO A 397 -0.99 22.67 -23.26
N ASP A 398 -0.59 22.64 -24.53
CA ASP A 398 -1.15 23.49 -25.58
C ASP A 398 -2.54 22.96 -25.98
N SER A 399 -3.48 22.82 -25.02
CA SER A 399 -4.58 21.87 -25.26
C SER A 399 -5.55 23.02 -25.60
N ASN A 400 -5.70 23.31 -26.89
CA ASN A 400 -7.00 23.65 -27.51
C ASN A 400 -7.88 22.39 -27.67
N LEU A 401 -7.47 21.30 -27.02
CA LEU A 401 -8.11 19.99 -27.03
C LEU A 401 -9.50 20.04 -26.38
N ASN A 402 -10.51 19.66 -27.16
CA ASN A 402 -11.89 19.47 -26.69
C ASN A 402 -12.29 17.99 -26.63
N GLN A 403 -11.51 17.11 -27.26
CA GLN A 403 -11.64 15.65 -27.23
C GLN A 403 -10.27 15.01 -27.52
N GLY A 404 -9.90 13.97 -26.76
CA GLY A 404 -8.61 13.28 -26.92
C GLY A 404 -7.94 12.93 -25.60
N VAL A 405 -6.64 12.65 -25.63
CA VAL A 405 -5.85 12.24 -24.44
C VAL A 405 -4.69 13.19 -24.17
N ILE A 406 -4.49 13.54 -22.91
CA ILE A 406 -3.29 14.21 -22.42
C ILE A 406 -2.56 13.23 -21.51
N GLY A 407 -1.43 12.72 -21.98
CA GLY A 407 -0.52 11.91 -21.18
C GLY A 407 0.35 12.77 -20.28
N LEU A 408 0.11 12.71 -18.96
CA LEU A 408 0.77 13.53 -17.96
C LEU A 408 1.76 12.71 -17.13
N GLN A 409 3.00 13.20 -16.99
CA GLN A 409 3.90 12.71 -15.95
C GLN A 409 3.54 13.40 -14.63
N THR A 410 3.13 12.63 -13.64
CA THR A 410 2.64 13.16 -12.36
C THR A 410 3.29 12.47 -11.17
N ARG A 411 3.31 13.19 -10.04
CA ARG A 411 3.52 12.64 -8.70
C ARG A 411 2.16 12.36 -8.02
N ILE A 412 2.18 11.73 -6.85
CA ILE A 412 0.94 11.26 -6.20
C ILE A 412 0.03 12.41 -5.77
N GLY A 413 0.59 13.53 -5.31
CA GLY A 413 -0.20 14.72 -4.97
C GLY A 413 -0.71 15.49 -6.18
N GLU A 414 -0.06 15.34 -7.33
CA GLU A 414 -0.43 15.98 -8.59
C GLU A 414 -1.59 15.23 -9.25
N ILE A 415 -1.51 13.90 -9.34
CA ILE A 415 -2.64 13.08 -9.81
C ILE A 415 -3.83 13.21 -8.87
N ALA A 416 -3.63 13.33 -7.55
CA ALA A 416 -4.72 13.60 -6.61
C ALA A 416 -5.43 14.92 -6.96
N ALA A 417 -4.68 15.97 -7.31
CA ALA A 417 -5.28 17.24 -7.75
C ALA A 417 -6.01 17.14 -9.09
N LEU A 418 -5.49 16.34 -10.04
CA LEU A 418 -6.19 16.05 -11.29
C LEU A 418 -7.50 15.31 -11.05
N ILE A 419 -7.47 14.25 -10.22
CA ILE A 419 -8.66 13.50 -9.83
C ILE A 419 -9.69 14.45 -9.21
N ALA A 420 -9.29 15.31 -8.27
CA ALA A 420 -10.18 16.30 -7.63
C ALA A 420 -10.87 17.27 -8.61
N ASN A 421 -10.31 17.43 -9.81
CA ASN A 421 -10.79 18.33 -10.86
C ASN A 421 -11.34 17.56 -12.08
N SER A 422 -11.55 16.25 -11.96
CA SER A 422 -12.15 15.42 -13.01
C SER A 422 -13.60 15.10 -12.69
N ASP A 423 -14.34 14.78 -13.74
CA ASP A 423 -15.74 14.36 -13.61
C ASP A 423 -15.84 12.87 -13.20
N GLU A 424 -14.75 12.09 -13.38
CA GLU A 424 -14.65 10.67 -13.06
C GLU A 424 -13.19 10.21 -12.97
N TYR A 425 -12.93 9.14 -12.21
CA TYR A 425 -11.67 8.40 -12.21
C TYR A 425 -11.89 6.93 -12.57
N ILE A 426 -11.04 6.39 -13.45
CA ILE A 426 -11.04 4.96 -13.81
C ILE A 426 -9.60 4.42 -13.74
N GLY A 427 -9.42 3.23 -13.17
CA GLY A 427 -8.10 2.60 -13.09
C GLY A 427 -8.11 1.20 -12.51
N TYR A 428 -6.93 0.64 -12.28
CA TYR A 428 -6.77 -0.64 -11.58
C TYR A 428 -6.85 -0.48 -10.06
N ASP A 429 -6.84 -1.60 -9.33
CA ASP A 429 -6.65 -1.64 -7.87
C ASP A 429 -5.27 -1.07 -7.46
N SER A 430 -5.25 0.24 -7.26
CA SER A 430 -4.09 1.05 -6.90
C SER A 430 -4.43 2.11 -5.84
N ALA A 431 -3.45 2.91 -5.42
CA ALA A 431 -3.71 3.99 -4.47
C ALA A 431 -4.74 5.01 -4.99
N CYS A 432 -4.84 5.19 -6.31
CA CYS A 432 -5.64 6.25 -6.91
C CYS A 432 -7.16 6.01 -6.79
N GLN A 433 -7.63 4.75 -6.71
CA GLN A 433 -9.05 4.48 -6.41
C GLN A 433 -9.46 5.00 -5.02
N HIS A 434 -8.58 4.83 -4.02
CA HIS A 434 -8.82 5.33 -2.68
C HIS A 434 -8.74 6.85 -2.62
N ILE A 435 -7.83 7.46 -3.39
CA ILE A 435 -7.74 8.92 -3.54
C ILE A 435 -9.03 9.48 -4.17
N ALA A 436 -9.54 8.86 -5.23
CA ALA A 436 -10.80 9.26 -5.86
C ALA A 436 -11.98 9.18 -4.87
N ALA A 437 -12.09 8.09 -4.11
CA ALA A 437 -13.11 7.98 -3.07
C ALA A 437 -12.95 9.04 -1.96
N ALA A 438 -11.71 9.33 -1.55
CA ALA A 438 -11.42 10.36 -0.56
C ALA A 438 -11.75 11.78 -1.05
N LEU A 439 -11.59 12.04 -2.33
CA LEU A 439 -11.94 13.31 -3.00
C LEU A 439 -13.40 13.38 -3.44
N LYS A 440 -14.19 12.32 -3.18
CA LYS A 440 -15.60 12.19 -3.55
C LYS A 440 -15.83 12.24 -5.07
N ILE A 441 -14.89 11.72 -5.84
CA ILE A 441 -14.98 11.64 -7.30
C ILE A 441 -15.47 10.26 -7.70
N PRO A 442 -16.49 10.13 -8.58
CA PRO A 442 -16.95 8.83 -9.07
C PRO A 442 -15.78 7.97 -9.53
N CYS A 443 -15.70 6.74 -9.02
CA CYS A 443 -14.56 5.86 -9.20
C CYS A 443 -15.00 4.50 -9.74
N LEU A 444 -14.41 4.08 -10.85
CA LEU A 444 -14.53 2.72 -11.37
C LEU A 444 -13.18 2.01 -11.32
N THR A 445 -13.12 0.92 -10.58
CA THR A 445 -11.92 0.09 -10.44
C THR A 445 -12.04 -1.19 -11.24
N ILE A 446 -11.06 -1.45 -12.11
CA ILE A 446 -10.85 -2.75 -12.73
C ILE A 446 -10.02 -3.58 -11.75
N PHE A 447 -10.65 -4.56 -11.12
CA PHE A 447 -10.01 -5.36 -10.08
C PHE A 447 -9.57 -6.71 -10.65
N ALA A 448 -8.26 -6.91 -10.78
CA ALA A 448 -7.66 -8.12 -11.32
C ALA A 448 -6.59 -8.70 -10.39
N GLY A 449 -6.09 -9.90 -10.69
CA GLY A 449 -4.97 -10.50 -9.98
C GLY A 449 -5.30 -11.25 -8.68
N SER A 450 -6.56 -11.23 -8.25
CA SER A 450 -7.09 -11.98 -7.11
C SER A 450 -8.55 -12.38 -7.32
N ASN A 451 -8.89 -13.61 -6.92
CA ASN A 451 -10.28 -14.09 -6.82
C ASN A 451 -10.73 -14.23 -5.34
N ASN A 452 -9.88 -13.80 -4.41
CA ASN A 452 -10.19 -13.82 -2.99
C ASN A 452 -11.18 -12.69 -2.68
N MET A 453 -12.42 -13.07 -2.36
CA MET A 453 -13.49 -12.12 -2.03
C MET A 453 -13.16 -11.21 -0.85
N ARG A 454 -12.41 -11.71 0.15
CA ARG A 454 -11.99 -10.89 1.30
C ARG A 454 -11.02 -9.81 0.84
N PHE A 455 -10.00 -10.17 0.07
CA PHE A 455 -9.04 -9.21 -0.48
C PHE A 455 -9.74 -8.11 -1.28
N ILE A 456 -10.65 -8.50 -2.19
CA ILE A 456 -11.42 -7.56 -3.01
C ILE A 456 -12.22 -6.62 -2.11
N ARG A 457 -12.98 -7.13 -1.15
CA ARG A 457 -13.79 -6.31 -0.23
C ARG A 457 -12.94 -5.37 0.62
N ARG A 458 -11.83 -5.85 1.19
CA ARG A 458 -10.92 -5.05 2.02
C ARG A 458 -10.37 -3.84 1.28
N TRP A 459 -9.93 -4.06 0.05
CA TRP A 459 -9.30 -3.03 -0.79
C TRP A 459 -10.26 -2.37 -1.78
N SER A 460 -11.56 -2.58 -1.63
CA SER A 460 -12.56 -1.80 -2.35
C SER A 460 -12.51 -0.36 -1.88
N ALA A 461 -12.45 0.59 -2.81
CA ALA A 461 -12.64 2.00 -2.49
C ALA A 461 -14.01 2.21 -1.81
N PHE A 462 -14.00 3.00 -0.73
CA PHE A 462 -15.18 3.27 0.08
C PHE A 462 -15.23 4.75 0.44
N GLY A 463 -16.09 5.49 -0.24
CA GLY A 463 -16.31 6.93 -0.01
C GLY A 463 -17.80 7.28 -0.05
N SER A 464 -18.12 8.55 0.18
CA SER A 464 -19.50 9.04 0.04
C SER A 464 -19.93 9.20 -1.42
N ASN A 465 -18.99 9.04 -2.36
CA ASN A 465 -19.19 8.95 -3.80
C ASN A 465 -19.61 7.54 -4.22
N THR A 466 -19.90 7.40 -5.50
CA THR A 466 -20.03 6.10 -6.14
C THR A 466 -18.65 5.47 -6.38
N SER A 467 -18.45 4.27 -5.83
CA SER A 467 -17.26 3.44 -6.06
C SER A 467 -17.71 2.10 -6.61
N ARG A 468 -17.32 1.79 -7.85
CA ARG A 468 -17.71 0.57 -8.57
C ARG A 468 -16.51 -0.30 -8.86
N ILE A 469 -16.75 -1.61 -8.94
CA ILE A 469 -15.72 -2.60 -9.26
C ILE A 469 -16.19 -3.45 -10.42
N VAL A 470 -15.34 -3.54 -11.45
CA VAL A 470 -15.41 -4.58 -12.47
C VAL A 470 -14.32 -5.60 -12.14
N HIS A 471 -14.70 -6.72 -11.54
CA HIS A 471 -13.78 -7.82 -11.28
C HIS A 471 -13.45 -8.56 -12.58
N VAL A 472 -12.16 -8.86 -12.77
CA VAL A 472 -11.61 -9.60 -13.90
C VAL A 472 -10.78 -10.77 -13.37
N ASP A 473 -11.25 -11.98 -13.66
CA ASP A 473 -10.50 -13.19 -13.32
C ASP A 473 -9.34 -13.40 -14.29
N THR A 474 -8.15 -13.02 -13.85
CA THR A 474 -6.89 -13.23 -14.58
C THR A 474 -6.10 -14.44 -14.07
N LEU A 475 -6.68 -15.27 -13.21
CA LEU A 475 -6.00 -16.38 -12.54
C LEU A 475 -6.50 -17.74 -13.03
N SER A 476 -7.80 -17.91 -13.23
CA SER A 476 -8.39 -19.21 -13.56
C SER A 476 -8.16 -19.59 -15.03
N ASP A 477 -8.36 -18.66 -15.97
CA ASP A 477 -8.06 -18.87 -17.39
C ASP A 477 -7.66 -17.55 -18.07
N ARG A 478 -6.35 -17.35 -18.27
CA ARG A 478 -5.84 -16.15 -18.94
C ARG A 478 -6.11 -16.14 -20.44
N SER A 479 -6.33 -17.29 -21.06
CA SER A 479 -6.59 -17.39 -22.50
C SER A 479 -8.02 -17.00 -22.87
N ALA A 480 -8.94 -17.04 -21.90
CA ALA A 480 -10.35 -16.68 -22.04
C ALA A 480 -10.67 -15.21 -21.66
N ILE A 481 -9.67 -14.34 -21.52
CA ILE A 481 -9.92 -12.92 -21.19
C ILE A 481 -10.67 -12.24 -22.35
N ASP A 482 -11.97 -12.08 -22.19
CA ASP A 482 -12.85 -11.33 -23.09
C ASP A 482 -12.75 -9.82 -22.83
N VAL A 483 -11.90 -9.15 -23.60
CA VAL A 483 -11.69 -7.70 -23.50
C VAL A 483 -12.97 -6.92 -23.81
N GLU A 484 -13.76 -7.34 -24.80
CA GLU A 484 -14.98 -6.66 -25.20
C GLU A 484 -16.06 -6.79 -24.12
N GLY A 485 -16.20 -7.97 -23.52
CA GLY A 485 -17.08 -8.20 -22.38
C GLY A 485 -16.67 -7.37 -21.15
N ILE A 486 -15.37 -7.23 -20.88
CA ILE A 486 -14.88 -6.37 -19.79
C ILE A 486 -15.24 -4.91 -20.05
N ILE A 487 -14.98 -4.39 -21.25
CA ILE A 487 -15.32 -3.01 -21.62
C ILE A 487 -16.82 -2.78 -21.53
N THR A 488 -17.63 -3.72 -22.01
CA THR A 488 -19.09 -3.65 -21.92
C THR A 488 -19.55 -3.52 -20.47
N ARG A 489 -18.97 -4.30 -19.55
CA ARG A 489 -19.24 -4.21 -18.10
C ARG A 489 -18.80 -2.86 -17.52
N VAL A 490 -17.62 -2.37 -17.90
CA VAL A 490 -17.14 -1.03 -17.50
C VAL A 490 -18.12 0.05 -17.94
N MET A 491 -18.52 0.05 -19.21
CA MET A 491 -19.47 1.03 -19.75
C MET A 491 -20.86 0.93 -19.13
N ASN A 492 -21.30 -0.29 -18.77
CA ASN A 492 -22.57 -0.49 -18.06
C ASN A 492 -22.55 0.13 -16.67
N GLU A 493 -21.49 -0.09 -15.89
CA GLU A 493 -21.33 0.52 -14.55
C GLU A 493 -21.29 2.06 -14.64
N ARG A 494 -20.65 2.62 -15.66
CA ARG A 494 -20.65 4.07 -15.91
C ARG A 494 -22.05 4.63 -16.21
N ARG A 495 -22.84 3.94 -17.03
CA ARG A 495 -24.21 4.38 -17.40
C ARG A 495 -25.21 4.29 -16.25
N ALA A 496 -25.03 3.34 -15.34
CA ALA A 496 -25.90 3.19 -14.17
C ALA A 496 -25.88 4.42 -13.24
N GLU A 497 -24.88 5.30 -13.37
CA GLU A 497 -24.80 6.59 -12.67
C GLU A 497 -25.56 7.72 -13.37
N ALA A 498 -25.59 7.75 -14.71
CA ALA A 498 -26.23 8.85 -15.46
C ALA A 498 -27.77 8.85 -15.38
N GLY A 499 -28.37 7.76 -14.89
CA GLY A 499 -29.82 7.59 -14.73
C GLY A 499 -30.33 7.75 -13.30
N ARG A 500 -29.49 8.16 -12.35
CA ARG A 500 -29.85 8.52 -10.96
C ARG A 500 -29.52 9.98 -10.72
#